data_AF-A0A256H3N8-F1
#
_entry.id   AF-A0A256H3N8-F1
#
_cell.length_a   1.000
_cell.length_b   1.000
_cell.length_c   1.000
_cell.angle_alpha   90.00
_cell.angle_beta   90.00
_cell.angle_gamma   90.00
#
_symmetry.space_group_name_H-M   'P 1'
#
loop_
_entity.id
_entity.type
_entity.pdbx_description
1 polymer ?
#
loop_
_entity_poly.entity_id
_entity_poly.type
_entity_poly.pdbx_seq_one_letter_code
_entity_poly.pdbx_strand_id
1 'polypeptide(L)'
;MSDQPSAAEEIMDGVYRALRAHGYADVTMQDIADECSKSKSLLHYHYDTKEDLLVAFLDYVITDSEARIRAHADEPPIERLAGFVGWFVFEADAVDREAFHIALLELRTQGPFNERIREQLVRSDRLLRGTVADILESGIENGTFREVDVEETAALVVATLDGARTRQITLTGGDGDGAGDRDEADGAGDGDEADGAGDSDEADADGDGATAEGGDATAVDDLPEPTYTRRVAEATLQRIVAPLLADGVALPSLEDGIAAMSRDDETE
;
A
#
# COMPACT_ATOMS: atom_id res chain seq x y z
N MET A 1 -15.64 -26.49 9.78
CA MET A 1 -14.63 -25.99 10.73
C MET A 1 -14.96 -24.52 10.90
N SER A 2 -14.98 -24.00 12.13
CA SER A 2 -15.47 -22.65 12.40
C SER A 2 -14.63 -21.64 11.62
N ASP A 3 -15.29 -20.87 10.75
CA ASP A 3 -14.73 -19.88 9.83
C ASP A 3 -14.38 -18.56 10.55
N GLN A 4 -13.87 -18.67 11.77
CA GLN A 4 -13.49 -17.50 12.57
C GLN A 4 -11.99 -17.28 12.41
N PRO A 5 -11.56 -16.06 12.04
CA PRO A 5 -10.15 -15.72 11.98
C PRO A 5 -9.51 -15.99 13.34
N SER A 6 -8.31 -16.54 13.31
CA SER A 6 -7.50 -16.72 14.51
C SER A 6 -7.21 -15.37 15.15
N ALA A 7 -6.93 -15.37 16.46
CA ALA A 7 -6.54 -14.14 17.16
C ALA A 7 -5.31 -13.46 16.53
N ALA A 8 -4.43 -14.22 15.86
CA ALA A 8 -3.29 -13.68 15.15
C ALA A 8 -3.72 -12.94 13.86
N GLU A 9 -4.63 -13.51 13.07
CA GLU A 9 -5.18 -12.86 11.87
C GLU A 9 -5.91 -11.56 12.22
N GLU A 10 -6.78 -11.59 13.24
CA GLU A 10 -7.45 -10.36 13.71
C GLU A 10 -6.48 -9.24 14.12
N ILE A 11 -5.31 -9.60 14.68
CA ILE A 11 -4.27 -8.64 15.03
C ILE A 11 -3.60 -8.11 13.76
N MET A 12 -3.27 -8.96 12.77
CA MET A 12 -2.64 -8.53 11.53
C MET A 12 -3.55 -7.60 10.72
N ASP A 13 -4.86 -7.84 10.73
CA ASP A 13 -5.85 -6.94 10.10
C ASP A 13 -5.90 -5.58 10.81
N GLY A 14 -5.81 -5.57 12.15
CA GLY A 14 -5.69 -4.32 12.91
C GLY A 14 -4.40 -3.56 12.61
N VAL A 15 -3.27 -4.26 12.43
CA VAL A 15 -2.01 -3.65 12.01
C VAL A 15 -2.14 -3.05 10.60
N TYR A 16 -2.79 -3.76 9.67
CA TYR A 16 -3.05 -3.25 8.32
C TYR A 16 -3.84 -1.94 8.36
N ARG A 17 -4.96 -1.91 9.11
CA ARG A 17 -5.80 -0.70 9.26
C ARG A 17 -5.04 0.45 9.91
N ALA A 18 -4.28 0.18 10.98
CA ALA A 18 -3.51 1.21 11.66
C ALA A 18 -2.39 1.78 10.77
N LEU A 19 -1.68 0.94 9.99
CA LEU A 19 -0.66 1.40 9.04
C LEU A 19 -1.25 2.24 7.91
N ARG A 20 -2.42 1.84 7.39
CA ARG A 20 -3.15 2.63 6.38
C ARG A 20 -3.53 4.01 6.93
N ALA A 21 -4.02 4.08 8.17
CA ALA A 21 -4.50 5.33 8.77
C ALA A 21 -3.39 6.27 9.25
N HIS A 22 -2.29 5.72 9.76
CA HIS A 22 -1.26 6.50 10.48
C HIS A 22 0.13 6.47 9.83
N GLY A 23 0.34 5.68 8.77
CA GLY A 23 1.67 5.44 8.21
C GLY A 23 2.57 4.61 9.14
N TYR A 24 3.80 4.33 8.72
CA TYR A 24 4.75 3.59 9.56
C TYR A 24 5.38 4.49 10.63
N ALA A 25 5.70 5.74 10.30
CA ALA A 25 6.37 6.65 11.23
C ALA A 25 5.55 6.91 12.51
N ASP A 26 4.27 7.26 12.36
CA ASP A 26 3.45 7.76 13.46
C ASP A 26 2.64 6.67 14.18
N VAL A 27 2.44 5.49 13.58
CA VAL A 27 1.66 4.42 14.22
C VAL A 27 2.27 3.99 15.57
N THR A 28 1.43 3.86 16.59
CA THR A 28 1.82 3.39 17.92
C THR A 28 1.19 2.04 18.25
N MET A 29 1.70 1.38 19.30
CA MET A 29 1.05 0.18 19.86
C MET A 29 -0.36 0.47 20.39
N GLN A 30 -0.70 1.73 20.68
CA GLN A 30 -2.06 2.10 21.08
C GLN A 30 -2.97 2.16 19.88
N ASP A 31 -2.55 2.83 18.80
CA ASP A 31 -3.35 2.94 17.57
C ASP A 31 -3.67 1.55 17.00
N ILE A 32 -2.68 0.64 17.02
CA ILE A 32 -2.91 -0.76 16.61
C ILE A 32 -3.89 -1.45 17.57
N ALA A 33 -3.83 -1.20 18.87
CA ALA A 33 -4.77 -1.79 19.83
C ALA A 33 -6.20 -1.28 19.60
N ASP A 34 -6.34 -0.03 19.19
CA ASP A 34 -7.64 0.61 18.96
C ASP A 34 -8.27 0.10 17.64
N GLU A 35 -7.44 -0.23 16.64
CA GLU A 35 -7.85 -0.89 15.39
C GLU A 35 -8.04 -2.42 15.51
N CYS A 36 -7.53 -3.01 16.59
CA CYS A 36 -7.76 -4.40 16.93
C CYS A 36 -9.06 -4.53 17.75
N SER A 37 -9.84 -5.58 17.53
CA SER A 37 -10.89 -6.01 18.48
C SER A 37 -10.32 -6.46 19.85
N LYS A 38 -9.00 -6.33 20.06
CA LYS A 38 -8.21 -6.90 21.13
C LYS A 38 -7.60 -5.81 22.00
N SER A 39 -7.49 -6.06 23.30
CA SER A 39 -6.85 -5.10 24.21
C SER A 39 -5.35 -4.97 23.95
N LYS A 40 -4.80 -3.78 24.24
CA LYS A 40 -3.35 -3.53 24.24
C LYS A 40 -2.54 -4.52 25.07
N SER A 41 -3.12 -5.01 26.19
CA SER A 41 -2.49 -6.05 27.00
C SER A 41 -2.36 -7.38 26.27
N LEU A 42 -3.30 -7.72 25.38
CA LEU A 42 -3.20 -8.92 24.55
C LEU A 42 -2.15 -8.75 23.45
N LEU A 43 -2.04 -7.56 22.85
CA LEU A 43 -0.95 -7.28 21.90
C LEU A 43 0.42 -7.43 22.55
N HIS A 44 0.62 -6.86 23.75
CA HIS A 44 1.87 -7.00 24.50
C HIS A 44 2.14 -8.43 24.98
N TYR A 45 1.12 -9.27 25.10
CA TYR A 45 1.32 -10.69 25.39
C TYR A 45 1.91 -11.45 24.20
N HIS A 46 1.57 -11.04 22.96
CA HIS A 46 2.06 -11.67 21.74
C HIS A 46 3.32 -11.00 21.16
N TYR A 47 3.49 -9.70 21.38
CA TYR A 47 4.53 -8.88 20.77
C TYR A 47 5.09 -7.87 21.79
N ASP A 48 6.38 -7.99 22.10
CA ASP A 48 7.03 -7.15 23.11
C ASP A 48 7.18 -5.70 22.63
N THR A 49 7.44 -5.50 21.33
CA THR A 49 7.68 -4.19 20.72
C THR A 49 6.87 -3.95 19.45
N LYS A 50 6.72 -2.68 19.04
CA LYS A 50 6.19 -2.29 17.72
C LYS A 50 6.96 -2.98 16.60
N GLU A 51 8.27 -3.11 16.75
CA GLU A 51 9.12 -3.78 15.77
C GLU A 51 8.80 -5.27 15.64
N ASP A 52 8.63 -5.99 16.76
CA ASP A 52 8.24 -7.41 16.73
C ASP A 52 6.94 -7.63 15.98
N LEU A 53 5.98 -6.75 16.23
CA LEU A 53 4.67 -6.77 15.58
C LEU A 53 4.78 -6.49 14.08
N LEU A 54 5.60 -5.52 13.67
CA LEU A 54 5.78 -5.19 12.25
C LEU A 54 6.58 -6.25 11.49
N VAL A 55 7.55 -6.91 12.13
CA VAL A 55 8.23 -8.08 11.54
C VAL A 55 7.26 -9.24 11.34
N ALA A 56 6.39 -9.51 12.31
CA ALA A 56 5.34 -10.52 12.18
C ALA A 56 4.31 -10.14 11.10
N PHE A 57 3.98 -8.85 10.99
CA PHE A 57 3.11 -8.36 9.94
C PHE A 57 3.71 -8.51 8.54
N LEU A 58 5.01 -8.23 8.36
CA LEU A 58 5.71 -8.52 7.10
C LEU A 58 5.66 -10.01 6.74
N ASP A 59 5.92 -10.89 7.72
CA ASP A 59 5.82 -12.34 7.55
C ASP A 59 4.41 -12.76 7.13
N TYR A 60 3.38 -12.18 7.75
CA TYR A 60 1.98 -12.41 7.40
C TYR A 60 1.66 -11.98 5.95
N VAL A 61 2.02 -10.76 5.55
CA VAL A 61 1.78 -10.25 4.18
C VAL A 61 2.51 -11.08 3.12
N ILE A 62 3.74 -11.51 3.41
CA ILE A 62 4.51 -12.39 2.51
C ILE A 62 3.85 -13.77 2.42
N THR A 63 3.40 -14.33 3.53
CA THR A 63 2.75 -15.65 3.55
C THR A 63 1.39 -15.63 2.85
N ASP A 64 0.61 -14.56 3.01
CA ASP A 64 -0.61 -14.30 2.23
C ASP A 64 -0.29 -14.26 0.72
N SER A 65 0.75 -13.52 0.35
CA SER A 65 1.22 -13.46 -1.05
C SER A 65 1.58 -14.85 -1.60
N GLU A 66 2.33 -15.66 -0.83
CA GLU A 66 2.67 -17.04 -1.21
C GLU A 66 1.42 -17.91 -1.43
N ALA A 67 0.41 -17.76 -0.57
CA ALA A 67 -0.84 -18.49 -0.69
C ALA A 67 -1.61 -18.11 -1.96
N ARG A 68 -1.68 -16.82 -2.26
CA ARG A 68 -2.33 -16.30 -3.47
C ARG A 68 -1.62 -16.76 -4.73
N ILE A 69 -0.29 -16.63 -4.79
CA ILE A 69 0.51 -17.15 -5.91
C ILE A 69 0.25 -18.65 -6.14
N ARG A 70 0.17 -19.44 -5.07
CA ARG A 70 -0.11 -20.88 -5.15
C ARG A 70 -1.52 -21.19 -5.65
N ALA A 71 -2.52 -20.36 -5.31
CA ALA A 71 -3.89 -20.56 -5.75
C ALA A 71 -4.04 -20.50 -7.29
N HIS A 72 -3.19 -19.74 -7.96
CA HIS A 72 -3.16 -19.59 -9.41
C HIS A 72 -2.11 -20.50 -10.10
N ALA A 73 -1.48 -21.44 -9.39
CA ALA A 73 -0.35 -22.21 -9.94
C ALA A 73 -0.73 -23.10 -11.14
N ASP A 74 -2.00 -23.53 -11.22
CA ASP A 74 -2.52 -24.42 -12.28
C ASP A 74 -3.00 -23.66 -13.54
N GLU A 75 -3.01 -22.32 -13.50
CA GLU A 75 -3.40 -21.50 -14.64
C GLU A 75 -2.33 -21.51 -15.75
N PRO A 76 -2.71 -21.21 -17.01
CA PRO A 76 -1.75 -21.05 -18.10
C PRO A 76 -0.64 -20.04 -17.75
N PRO A 77 0.64 -20.31 -18.07
CA PRO A 77 1.74 -19.43 -17.66
C PRO A 77 1.60 -17.97 -18.08
N ILE A 78 1.00 -17.72 -19.24
CA ILE A 78 0.76 -16.35 -19.71
C ILE A 78 -0.32 -15.64 -18.88
N GLU A 79 -1.34 -16.34 -18.41
CA GLU A 79 -2.38 -15.80 -17.53
C GLU A 79 -1.79 -15.53 -16.14
N ARG A 80 -0.99 -16.45 -15.61
CA ARG A 80 -0.24 -16.26 -14.35
C ARG A 80 0.67 -15.05 -14.40
N LEU A 81 1.40 -14.85 -15.50
CA LEU A 81 2.29 -13.70 -15.66
C LEU A 81 1.51 -12.38 -15.75
N ALA A 82 0.37 -12.38 -16.45
CA ALA A 82 -0.50 -11.22 -16.51
C ALA A 82 -1.13 -10.89 -15.16
N GLY A 83 -1.57 -11.90 -14.41
CA GLY A 83 -2.03 -11.77 -13.02
C GLY A 83 -0.96 -11.18 -12.12
N PHE A 84 0.27 -11.71 -12.19
CA PHE A 84 1.41 -11.18 -11.45
C PHE A 84 1.68 -9.70 -11.79
N VAL A 85 1.64 -9.32 -13.08
CA VAL A 85 1.80 -7.91 -13.49
C VAL A 85 0.64 -7.04 -12.98
N GLY A 86 -0.60 -7.52 -13.09
CA GLY A 86 -1.80 -6.85 -12.58
C GLY A 86 -1.75 -6.59 -11.08
N TRP A 87 -1.15 -7.49 -10.31
CA TRP A 87 -0.96 -7.33 -8.86
C TRP A 87 -0.10 -6.11 -8.48
N PHE A 88 0.64 -5.50 -9.41
CA PHE A 88 1.39 -4.27 -9.18
C PHE A 88 0.63 -2.98 -9.51
N VAL A 89 -0.55 -3.09 -10.14
CA VAL A 89 -1.38 -1.96 -10.55
C VAL A 89 -2.22 -1.44 -9.39
N PHE A 90 -2.18 -0.13 -9.15
CA PHE A 90 -3.23 0.58 -8.42
C PHE A 90 -4.31 1.03 -9.41
N GLU A 91 -5.56 0.66 -9.16
CA GLU A 91 -6.72 1.28 -9.82
C GLU A 91 -7.00 2.65 -9.20
N ALA A 92 -7.72 3.54 -9.88
CA ALA A 92 -7.84 4.92 -9.41
C ALA A 92 -8.57 5.09 -8.08
N ASP A 93 -9.51 4.19 -7.78
CA ASP A 93 -10.28 4.13 -6.55
C ASP A 93 -9.55 3.38 -5.42
N ALA A 94 -8.38 2.81 -5.68
CA ALA A 94 -7.62 2.00 -4.72
C ALA A 94 -6.80 2.84 -3.72
N VAL A 95 -7.35 3.97 -3.23
CA VAL A 95 -6.66 4.92 -2.34
C VAL A 95 -6.15 4.25 -1.07
N ASP A 96 -6.95 3.35 -0.50
CA ASP A 96 -6.60 2.62 0.71
C ASP A 96 -5.40 1.69 0.52
N ARG A 97 -5.33 1.08 -0.66
CA ARG A 97 -4.23 0.22 -1.06
C ARG A 97 -2.96 1.03 -1.31
N GLU A 98 -3.08 2.23 -1.87
CA GLU A 98 -1.95 3.15 -2.02
C GLU A 98 -1.42 3.62 -0.66
N ALA A 99 -2.30 4.04 0.26
CA ALA A 99 -1.95 4.45 1.62
C ALA A 99 -1.22 3.32 2.39
N PHE A 100 -1.71 2.09 2.28
CA PHE A 100 -1.00 0.93 2.83
C PHE A 100 0.39 0.76 2.20
N HIS A 101 0.52 0.94 0.88
CA HIS A 101 1.79 0.82 0.19
C HIS A 101 2.76 1.98 0.47
N ILE A 102 2.28 3.17 0.85
CA ILE A 102 3.09 4.25 1.44
C ILE A 102 3.73 3.77 2.74
N ALA A 103 2.92 3.23 3.67
CA ALA A 103 3.42 2.70 4.94
C ALA A 103 4.43 1.55 4.73
N LEU A 104 4.19 0.69 3.72
CA LEU A 104 5.12 -0.38 3.36
C LEU A 104 6.44 0.17 2.77
N LEU A 105 6.40 1.25 1.99
CA LEU A 105 7.59 1.93 1.50
C LEU A 105 8.42 2.49 2.66
N GLU A 106 7.79 3.18 3.61
CA GLU A 106 8.45 3.67 4.83
C GLU A 106 9.11 2.52 5.60
N LEU A 107 8.39 1.42 5.81
CA LEU A 107 8.92 0.23 6.49
C LEU A 107 10.12 -0.38 5.75
N ARG A 108 10.09 -0.40 4.41
CA ARG A 108 11.22 -0.87 3.59
C ARG A 108 12.50 -0.05 3.81
N THR A 109 12.38 1.25 4.06
CA THR A 109 13.54 2.12 4.33
C THR A 109 14.29 1.76 5.61
N GLN A 110 13.68 0.95 6.49
CA GLN A 110 14.31 0.48 7.72
C GLN A 110 15.23 -0.73 7.51
N GLY A 111 15.13 -1.43 6.38
CA GLY A 111 15.93 -2.63 6.09
C GLY A 111 17.45 -2.45 6.26
N PRO A 112 18.07 -1.33 5.85
CA PRO A 112 19.50 -1.09 6.08
C PRO A 112 19.90 -0.98 7.55
N PHE A 113 18.94 -0.65 8.44
CA PHE A 113 19.18 -0.38 9.86
C PHE A 113 18.63 -1.49 10.77
N ASN A 114 17.77 -2.36 10.24
CA ASN A 114 17.11 -3.42 10.98
C ASN A 114 17.25 -4.76 10.25
N GLU A 115 18.03 -5.67 10.84
CA GLU A 115 18.32 -6.99 10.24
C GLU A 115 17.07 -7.86 10.08
N ARG A 116 16.15 -7.85 11.05
CA ARG A 116 14.94 -8.67 11.01
C ARG A 116 13.98 -8.21 9.91
N ILE A 117 13.84 -6.90 9.74
CA ILE A 117 13.09 -6.33 8.62
C ILE A 117 13.80 -6.69 7.31
N ARG A 118 15.13 -6.53 7.23
CA ARG A 118 15.92 -6.88 6.03
C ARG A 118 15.71 -8.34 5.61
N GLU A 119 15.67 -9.27 6.55
CA GLU A 119 15.42 -10.69 6.28
C GLU A 119 14.05 -10.91 5.62
N GLN A 120 13.00 -10.25 6.10
CA GLN A 120 11.67 -10.32 5.48
C GLN A 120 11.65 -9.68 4.09
N LEU A 121 12.33 -8.55 3.90
CA LEU A 121 12.44 -7.91 2.58
C LEU A 121 13.17 -8.80 1.56
N VAL A 122 14.24 -9.48 1.99
CA VAL A 122 14.96 -10.46 1.15
C VAL A 122 14.07 -11.67 0.82
N ARG A 123 13.24 -12.14 1.76
CA ARG A 123 12.26 -13.19 1.49
C ARG A 123 11.23 -12.73 0.46
N SER A 124 10.69 -11.52 0.61
CA SER A 124 9.73 -10.94 -0.34
C SER A 124 10.32 -10.83 -1.75
N ASP A 125 11.54 -10.30 -1.88
CA ASP A 125 12.23 -10.20 -3.17
C ASP A 125 12.46 -11.58 -3.82
N ARG A 126 12.88 -12.59 -3.05
CA ARG A 126 13.02 -13.96 -3.55
C ARG A 126 11.69 -14.56 -4.00
N LEU A 127 10.62 -14.32 -3.25
CA LEU A 127 9.28 -14.78 -3.62
C LEU A 127 8.85 -14.17 -4.96
N LEU A 128 8.98 -12.85 -5.12
CA LEU A 128 8.56 -12.16 -6.33
C LEU A 128 9.37 -12.60 -7.56
N ARG A 129 10.71 -12.63 -7.45
CA ARG A 129 11.58 -13.07 -8.54
C ARG A 129 11.39 -14.55 -8.86
N GLY A 130 11.31 -15.40 -7.82
CA GLY A 130 11.06 -16.83 -7.98
C GLY A 130 9.72 -17.11 -8.66
N THR A 131 8.66 -16.36 -8.33
CA THR A 131 7.35 -16.51 -8.96
C THR A 131 7.42 -16.24 -10.47
N VAL A 132 8.07 -15.16 -10.89
CA VAL A 132 8.24 -14.88 -12.32
C VAL A 132 9.13 -15.93 -13.00
N ALA A 133 10.20 -16.36 -12.34
CA ALA A 133 11.09 -17.40 -12.86
C ALA A 133 10.32 -18.72 -13.09
N ASP A 134 9.57 -19.19 -12.09
CA ASP A 134 8.75 -20.41 -12.17
C ASP A 134 7.71 -20.33 -13.31
N ILE A 135 7.10 -19.16 -13.50
CA ILE A 135 6.15 -18.93 -14.59
C ILE A 135 6.84 -19.01 -15.96
N LEU A 136 8.01 -18.36 -16.10
CA LEU A 136 8.77 -18.36 -17.35
C LEU A 136 9.28 -19.76 -17.69
N GLU A 137 9.84 -20.50 -16.72
CA GLU A 137 10.29 -21.89 -16.90
C GLU A 137 9.15 -22.78 -17.38
N SER A 138 8.01 -22.76 -16.68
CA SER A 138 6.84 -23.54 -17.06
C SER A 138 6.32 -23.19 -18.46
N GLY A 139 6.33 -21.91 -18.81
CA GLY A 139 5.91 -21.45 -20.13
C GLY A 139 6.91 -21.78 -21.24
N ILE A 140 8.21 -21.86 -20.96
CA ILE A 140 9.22 -22.35 -21.90
C ILE A 140 9.01 -23.85 -22.13
N GLU A 141 8.84 -24.63 -21.06
CA GLU A 141 8.66 -26.09 -21.13
C GLU A 141 7.41 -26.49 -21.92
N ASN A 142 6.31 -25.74 -21.80
CA ASN A 142 5.06 -26.02 -22.50
C ASN A 142 4.91 -25.30 -23.86
N GLY A 143 5.91 -24.51 -24.27
CA GLY A 143 5.93 -23.79 -25.54
C GLY A 143 5.10 -22.51 -25.60
N THR A 144 4.65 -21.97 -24.47
CA THR A 144 4.00 -20.64 -24.37
C THR A 144 5.01 -19.52 -24.61
N PHE A 145 6.22 -19.67 -24.06
CA PHE A 145 7.32 -18.72 -24.18
C PHE A 145 8.48 -19.30 -24.98
N ARG A 146 9.22 -18.41 -25.65
CA ARG A 146 10.51 -18.70 -26.26
C ARG A 146 11.58 -18.79 -25.16
N GLU A 147 12.65 -19.53 -25.44
CA GLU A 147 13.81 -19.60 -24.53
C GLU A 147 14.44 -18.22 -24.30
N VAL A 148 14.63 -17.88 -23.03
CA VAL A 148 15.30 -16.66 -22.56
C VAL A 148 16.13 -16.96 -21.31
N ASP A 149 16.95 -15.99 -20.90
CA ASP A 149 17.54 -16.01 -19.56
C ASP A 149 16.44 -15.72 -18.53
N VAL A 150 15.99 -16.76 -17.84
CA VAL A 150 14.86 -16.71 -16.90
C VAL A 150 15.13 -15.76 -15.74
N GLU A 151 16.33 -15.83 -15.15
CA GLU A 151 16.69 -15.08 -13.95
C GLU A 151 16.85 -13.59 -14.27
N GLU A 152 17.52 -13.26 -15.38
CA GLU A 152 17.65 -11.86 -15.83
C GLU A 152 16.28 -11.27 -16.21
N THR A 153 15.43 -12.05 -16.88
CA THR A 153 14.09 -11.59 -17.27
C THR A 153 13.19 -11.38 -16.05
N ALA A 154 13.22 -12.31 -15.08
CA ALA A 154 12.48 -12.18 -13.83
C ALA A 154 12.92 -10.95 -13.04
N ALA A 155 14.23 -10.72 -12.92
CA ALA A 155 14.78 -9.53 -12.27
C ALA A 155 14.32 -8.24 -12.96
N LEU A 156 14.32 -8.20 -14.31
CA LEU A 156 13.87 -7.04 -15.08
C LEU A 156 12.39 -6.74 -14.87
N VAL A 157 11.53 -7.75 -14.91
CA VAL A 157 10.07 -7.61 -14.71
C VAL A 157 9.80 -7.06 -13.31
N VAL A 158 10.34 -7.70 -12.27
CA VAL A 158 10.11 -7.29 -10.87
C VAL A 158 10.63 -5.87 -10.62
N ALA A 159 11.86 -5.55 -11.04
CA ALA A 159 12.44 -4.22 -10.85
C ALA A 159 11.64 -3.11 -11.57
N THR A 160 11.09 -3.41 -12.75
CA THR A 160 10.26 -2.46 -13.51
C THR A 160 8.98 -2.13 -12.76
N LEU A 161 8.30 -3.15 -12.22
CA LEU A 161 7.04 -2.99 -11.50
C LEU A 161 7.23 -2.35 -10.11
N ASP A 162 8.27 -2.75 -9.37
CA ASP A 162 8.61 -2.12 -8.08
C ASP A 162 8.99 -0.64 -8.25
N GLY A 163 9.74 -0.33 -9.30
CA GLY A 163 10.07 1.05 -9.66
C GLY A 163 8.83 1.87 -10.00
N ALA A 164 7.87 1.28 -10.72
CA ALA A 164 6.61 1.94 -11.05
C ALA A 164 5.77 2.26 -9.82
N ARG A 165 5.60 1.28 -8.93
CA ARG A 165 4.88 1.42 -7.66
C ARG A 165 5.54 2.48 -6.78
N THR A 166 6.85 2.42 -6.61
CA THR A 166 7.60 3.42 -5.83
C THR A 166 7.42 4.82 -6.39
N ARG A 167 7.46 4.96 -7.73
CA ARG A 167 7.29 6.25 -8.39
C ARG A 167 5.87 6.81 -8.25
N GLN A 168 4.85 5.98 -8.39
CA GLN A 168 3.45 6.37 -8.15
C GLN A 168 3.31 6.93 -6.74
N ILE A 169 3.72 6.15 -5.74
CA ILE A 169 3.63 6.52 -4.33
C ILE A 169 4.41 7.81 -4.01
N THR A 170 5.60 7.97 -4.57
CA THR A 170 6.49 9.09 -4.21
C THR A 170 6.16 10.38 -4.96
N LEU A 171 5.55 10.31 -6.14
CA LEU A 171 5.37 11.47 -7.02
C LEU A 171 3.92 11.83 -7.31
N THR A 172 2.98 10.93 -7.04
CA THR A 172 1.56 11.14 -7.32
C THR A 172 0.80 11.63 -6.07
N GLY A 173 1.34 11.43 -4.86
CA GLY A 173 0.82 12.00 -3.60
C GLY A 173 1.60 13.25 -3.18
N GLY A 174 1.18 14.43 -3.64
CA GLY A 174 1.94 15.66 -3.37
C GLY A 174 1.32 17.00 -3.76
N ASP A 175 0.04 17.07 -4.15
CA ASP A 175 -0.69 18.34 -4.08
C ASP A 175 -1.13 18.55 -2.63
N GLY A 176 -0.13 18.79 -1.78
CA GLY A 176 -0.30 19.14 -0.39
C GLY A 176 -0.89 20.54 -0.27
N ASP A 177 -2.16 20.60 0.09
CA ASP A 177 -2.68 21.74 0.84
C ASP A 177 -1.93 21.76 2.19
N GLY A 178 -1.00 22.71 2.35
CA GLY A 178 -0.15 22.79 3.55
C GLY A 178 1.19 23.52 3.38
N ALA A 179 1.55 24.00 2.19
CA ALA A 179 2.65 24.94 2.00
C ALA A 179 2.11 26.33 1.65
N GLY A 180 1.47 27.01 2.59
CA GLY A 180 0.85 28.31 2.28
C GLY A 180 0.26 29.11 3.43
N ASP A 181 0.78 29.00 4.66
CA ASP A 181 0.61 30.11 5.62
C ASP A 181 1.82 30.20 6.55
N ARG A 182 2.94 30.69 5.99
CA ARG A 182 3.94 31.36 6.81
C ARG A 182 3.47 32.79 6.94
N ASP A 183 2.75 33.03 8.02
CA ASP A 183 2.36 34.34 8.51
C ASP A 183 3.62 35.22 8.56
N GLU A 184 3.75 36.12 7.58
CA GLU A 184 4.71 37.21 7.58
C GLU A 184 4.29 38.21 8.66
N ALA A 185 4.60 37.92 9.92
CA ALA A 185 4.54 38.90 10.99
C ALA A 185 5.77 39.81 10.91
N ASP A 186 5.72 40.79 10.02
CA ASP A 186 6.64 41.91 9.98
C ASP A 186 6.05 43.09 10.78
N GLY A 187 6.59 43.31 11.99
CA GLY A 187 6.93 44.67 12.42
C GLY A 187 6.06 45.38 13.49
N ALA A 188 6.78 45.74 14.58
CA ALA A 188 6.50 46.80 15.58
C ALA A 188 5.46 46.44 16.67
N GLY A 189 5.68 46.67 17.97
CA GLY A 189 6.56 47.60 18.68
C GLY A 189 5.77 48.13 19.90
N ASP A 190 6.46 48.35 21.03
CA ASP A 190 5.97 48.73 22.37
C ASP A 190 5.20 47.63 23.14
N GLY A 191 5.47 47.34 24.41
CA GLY A 191 6.06 48.16 25.46
C GLY A 191 4.98 48.45 26.50
N ASP A 192 5.26 48.04 27.74
CA ASP A 192 4.69 48.53 29.01
C ASP A 192 3.59 47.72 29.73
N GLU A 193 3.60 47.92 31.05
CA GLU A 193 3.25 47.03 32.14
C GLU A 193 1.78 47.03 32.61
N ALA A 194 1.48 46.02 33.43
CA ALA A 194 0.71 46.05 34.69
C ALA A 194 -0.85 45.99 34.71
N ASP A 195 -1.29 45.03 35.55
CA ASP A 195 -2.39 45.03 36.54
C ASP A 195 -3.82 45.44 36.16
N GLY A 196 -4.78 44.60 36.58
CA GLY A 196 -6.13 45.06 36.91
C GLY A 196 -7.23 44.02 36.84
N ALA A 197 -7.69 43.58 38.02
CA ALA A 197 -8.93 42.83 38.21
C ALA A 197 -10.19 43.62 37.78
N GLY A 198 -11.24 42.91 37.36
CA GLY A 198 -12.56 43.51 37.13
C GLY A 198 -13.62 42.49 36.72
N ASP A 199 -14.51 42.21 37.66
CA ASP A 199 -15.79 41.50 37.54
C ASP A 199 -16.84 42.35 36.78
N SER A 200 -17.78 41.69 36.07
CA SER A 200 -19.23 41.98 36.02
C SER A 200 -19.90 41.71 34.65
N ASP A 201 -20.94 40.88 34.73
CA ASP A 201 -22.30 40.99 34.17
C ASP A 201 -22.62 41.08 32.65
N GLU A 202 -23.51 40.14 32.31
CA GLU A 202 -24.63 40.13 31.35
C GLU A 202 -24.99 41.40 30.58
N ALA A 203 -25.21 41.26 29.25
CA ALA A 203 -26.52 41.48 28.62
C ALA A 203 -26.49 41.26 27.09
N ASP A 204 -27.53 40.53 26.65
CA ASP A 204 -28.21 40.47 25.35
C ASP A 204 -27.74 41.34 24.15
N ALA A 205 -27.67 40.69 22.97
CA ALA A 205 -28.26 41.23 21.75
C ALA A 205 -28.44 40.16 20.66
N ASP A 206 -29.68 40.02 20.19
CA ASP A 206 -30.11 39.36 18.97
C ASP A 206 -29.36 39.83 17.72
N GLY A 207 -29.12 38.91 16.78
CA GLY A 207 -28.50 39.21 15.49
C GLY A 207 -28.61 38.07 14.48
N ASP A 208 -29.75 38.05 13.78
CA ASP A 208 -30.07 37.37 12.53
C ASP A 208 -28.90 37.15 11.55
N GLY A 209 -28.87 35.99 10.88
CA GLY A 209 -28.20 35.87 9.58
C GLY A 209 -27.50 34.55 9.25
N ALA A 210 -28.04 33.89 8.24
CA ALA A 210 -27.36 33.02 7.27
C ALA A 210 -27.07 31.55 7.65
N THR A 211 -27.92 30.70 7.07
CA THR A 211 -27.62 29.37 6.54
C THR A 211 -26.18 29.23 6.04
N ALA A 212 -25.42 28.30 6.63
CA ALA A 212 -24.35 27.59 5.94
C ALA A 212 -24.77 26.12 5.87
N GLU A 213 -25.17 25.71 4.68
CA GLU A 213 -25.40 24.32 4.33
C GLU A 213 -24.16 23.50 4.67
N GLY A 214 -24.38 22.28 5.16
CA GLY A 214 -23.33 21.33 5.45
C GLY A 214 -22.45 21.15 4.22
N GLY A 215 -21.22 21.62 4.33
CA GLY A 215 -20.15 21.35 3.38
C GLY A 215 -19.88 19.85 3.38
N ASP A 216 -20.04 19.31 2.19
CA ASP A 216 -19.71 17.96 1.74
C ASP A 216 -18.47 17.40 2.42
N ALA A 217 -18.56 16.14 2.86
CA ALA A 217 -17.40 15.41 3.37
C ALA A 217 -16.37 15.34 2.24
N THR A 218 -15.19 15.90 2.53
CA THR A 218 -13.96 15.90 1.73
C THR A 218 -13.89 14.74 0.73
N ALA A 219 -13.99 15.07 -0.56
CA ALA A 219 -13.65 14.16 -1.64
C ALA A 219 -12.21 13.67 -1.42
N VAL A 220 -12.06 12.37 -1.20
CA VAL A 220 -10.79 11.68 -1.32
C VAL A 220 -10.43 11.79 -2.81
N ASP A 221 -9.40 12.55 -3.14
CA ASP A 221 -9.07 12.85 -4.54
C ASP A 221 -8.64 11.54 -5.23
N ASP A 222 -9.40 11.11 -6.25
CA ASP A 222 -9.14 9.89 -7.01
C ASP A 222 -7.74 9.96 -7.66
N LEU A 223 -7.06 8.82 -7.83
CA LEU A 223 -5.77 8.81 -8.50
C LEU A 223 -5.91 9.16 -10.00
N PRO A 224 -4.87 9.76 -10.61
CA PRO A 224 -4.94 10.13 -12.02
C PRO A 224 -5.13 8.91 -12.92
N GLU A 225 -6.09 8.98 -13.84
CA GLU A 225 -6.43 7.91 -14.78
C GLU A 225 -5.69 8.06 -16.14
N PRO A 226 -5.02 7.01 -16.67
CA PRO A 226 -4.64 5.78 -15.96
C PRO A 226 -3.49 6.05 -14.99
N THR A 227 -3.47 5.31 -13.88
CA THR A 227 -2.42 5.44 -12.86
C THR A 227 -1.04 5.14 -13.47
N TYR A 228 0.03 5.70 -12.89
CA TYR A 228 1.37 5.45 -13.42
C TYR A 228 1.72 3.96 -13.41
N THR A 229 1.30 3.23 -12.37
CA THR A 229 1.44 1.77 -12.29
C THR A 229 0.72 1.04 -13.42
N ARG A 230 -0.52 1.45 -13.77
CA ARG A 230 -1.25 0.85 -14.89
C ARG A 230 -0.53 1.05 -16.21
N ARG A 231 -0.09 2.28 -16.49
CA ARG A 231 0.68 2.60 -17.71
C ARG A 231 1.95 1.75 -17.82
N VAL A 232 2.69 1.55 -16.72
CA VAL A 232 3.91 0.73 -16.74
C VAL A 232 3.59 -0.76 -16.84
N ALA A 233 2.52 -1.25 -16.22
CA ALA A 233 2.09 -2.63 -16.36
C ALA A 233 1.72 -2.98 -17.81
N GLU A 234 0.95 -2.13 -18.49
CA GLU A 234 0.64 -2.28 -19.92
C GLU A 234 1.92 -2.29 -20.77
N ALA A 235 2.85 -1.37 -20.49
CA ALA A 235 4.13 -1.32 -21.19
C ALA A 235 4.99 -2.57 -20.91
N THR A 236 4.98 -3.11 -19.71
CA THR A 236 5.66 -4.37 -19.34
C THR A 236 5.09 -5.53 -20.15
N LEU A 237 3.77 -5.67 -20.23
CA LEU A 237 3.14 -6.71 -21.05
C LEU A 237 3.50 -6.56 -22.53
N GLN A 238 3.45 -5.35 -23.08
CA GLN A 238 3.70 -5.11 -24.50
C GLN A 238 5.17 -5.16 -24.91
N ARG A 239 6.09 -4.70 -24.05
CA ARG A 239 7.50 -4.48 -24.39
C ARG A 239 8.44 -5.52 -23.79
N ILE A 240 8.04 -6.18 -22.71
CA ILE A 240 8.84 -7.23 -22.08
C ILE A 240 8.20 -8.59 -22.35
N VAL A 241 6.90 -8.78 -22.08
CA VAL A 241 6.25 -10.10 -22.16
C VAL A 241 5.90 -10.52 -23.58
N ALA A 242 5.29 -9.65 -24.39
CA ALA A 242 4.89 -10.00 -25.76
C ALA A 242 6.08 -10.46 -26.62
N PRO A 243 7.28 -9.86 -26.51
CA PRO A 243 8.48 -10.39 -27.15
C PRO A 243 9.01 -11.72 -26.62
N LEU A 244 8.41 -12.33 -25.59
CA LEU A 244 8.72 -13.68 -25.13
C LEU A 244 7.77 -14.72 -25.73
N LEU A 245 6.58 -14.32 -26.18
CA LEU A 245 5.57 -15.25 -26.66
C LEU A 245 6.05 -16.07 -27.87
N ALA A 246 5.72 -17.36 -27.87
CA ALA A 246 5.86 -18.22 -29.03
C ALA A 246 4.83 -17.86 -30.12
N ASP A 247 5.09 -18.32 -31.35
CA ASP A 247 4.24 -17.99 -32.49
C ASP A 247 2.80 -18.49 -32.28
N GLY A 248 1.83 -17.59 -32.45
CA GLY A 248 0.40 -17.90 -32.32
C GLY A 248 -0.16 -17.85 -30.90
N VAL A 249 0.66 -17.53 -29.89
CA VAL A 249 0.19 -17.27 -28.53
C VAL A 249 -0.23 -15.79 -28.41
N ALA A 250 -1.45 -15.55 -27.90
CA ALA A 250 -1.96 -14.22 -27.69
C ALA A 250 -1.56 -13.67 -26.32
N LEU A 251 -1.32 -12.36 -26.25
CA LEU A 251 -1.14 -11.66 -24.99
C LEU A 251 -2.53 -11.40 -24.36
N PRO A 252 -2.76 -11.78 -23.09
CA PRO A 252 -4.01 -11.51 -22.39
C PRO A 252 -4.17 -10.02 -22.07
N SER A 253 -5.40 -9.61 -21.75
CA SER A 253 -5.68 -8.24 -21.29
C SER A 253 -5.09 -8.02 -19.90
N LEU A 254 -4.65 -6.78 -19.61
CA LEU A 254 -4.26 -6.41 -18.25
C LEU A 254 -5.47 -6.45 -17.30
N GLU A 255 -6.68 -6.18 -17.80
CA GLU A 255 -7.92 -6.23 -17.00
C GLU A 255 -8.16 -7.63 -16.41
N ASP A 256 -7.92 -8.68 -17.21
CA ASP A 256 -8.04 -10.07 -16.76
C ASP A 256 -7.02 -10.37 -15.64
N GLY A 257 -5.81 -9.82 -15.77
CA GLY A 257 -4.75 -9.97 -14.77
C GLY A 257 -5.02 -9.23 -13.46
N ILE A 258 -5.58 -8.02 -13.52
CA ILE A 258 -5.97 -7.25 -12.33
C ILE A 258 -7.05 -8.00 -11.56
N ALA A 259 -8.10 -8.48 -12.24
CA ALA A 259 -9.21 -9.20 -11.62
C ALA A 259 -8.78 -10.51 -10.95
N ALA A 260 -7.78 -11.22 -11.49
CA ALA A 260 -7.29 -12.46 -10.93
C ALA A 260 -6.59 -12.29 -9.57
N MET A 261 -6.01 -11.11 -9.30
CA MET A 261 -5.21 -10.85 -8.09
C MET A 261 -5.74 -9.69 -7.23
N SER A 262 -7.04 -9.40 -7.28
CA SER A 262 -7.71 -8.61 -6.22
C SER A 262 -7.91 -9.46 -4.97
N ARG A 263 -7.91 -8.84 -3.78
CA ARG A 263 -8.30 -9.54 -2.53
C ARG A 263 -9.82 -9.62 -2.50
N ASP A 264 -10.37 -10.71 -1.97
CA ASP A 264 -11.80 -10.80 -1.62
C ASP A 264 -12.21 -9.71 -0.59
N ASP A 265 -11.24 -9.10 0.10
CA ASP A 265 -11.44 -8.02 1.08
C ASP A 265 -11.94 -6.68 0.48
N GLU A 266 -12.09 -6.57 -0.85
CA GLU A 266 -12.76 -5.41 -1.49
C GLU A 266 -14.30 -5.57 -1.50
N THR A 267 -14.84 -6.66 -0.97
CA THR A 267 -16.27 -6.75 -0.66
C THR A 267 -16.56 -6.22 0.75
N GLU A 268 -17.03 -4.98 0.78
CA GLU A 268 -17.77 -4.25 1.83
C GLU A 268 -18.06 -4.96 3.18
#